data_AF-A0A1X7SQL0-F1
#
_entry.id   AF-A0A1X7SQL0-F1
#
_cell.length_a   1.000
_cell.length_b   1.000
_cell.length_c   1.000
_cell.angle_alpha   90.00
_cell.angle_beta   90.00
_cell.angle_gamma   90.00
#
_symmetry.space_group_name_H-M   'P 1'
#
loop_
_entity.id
_entity.type
_entity.pdbx_description
1 polymer ?
#
loop_
_entity_poly.entity_id
_entity_poly.type
_entity_poly.pdbx_seq_one_letter_code
_entity_poly.pdbx_strand_id
1 'polypeptide(L)'
;MSKMICCRENEDESDTNRLCRKTNFCFQGLIVIFLFAWFIAGNVFVFGSWGDWDDSDKYGDYYCNPVLMYFSLITIIVMYAISALVCCCCLCCLCCLVLMAGASDEY
;
A
#
# COMPACT_ATOMS: atom_id res chain seq x y z
N MET A 1 10.99 10.33 11.28
CA MET A 1 12.16 9.98 10.44
C MET A 1 12.30 8.46 10.42
N SER A 2 11.79 7.82 9.37
CA SER A 2 11.92 6.38 9.18
C SER A 2 13.40 6.04 8.95
N LYS A 3 14.03 5.31 9.88
CA LYS A 3 15.33 4.69 9.65
C LYS A 3 15.13 3.55 8.67
N MET A 4 15.33 3.83 7.38
CA MET A 4 15.57 2.79 6.39
C MET A 4 16.97 2.22 6.63
N ILE A 5 17.01 0.89 6.65
CA ILE A 5 18.13 -0.02 6.85
C ILE A 5 19.38 0.45 6.08
N CYS A 6 20.47 0.77 6.78
CA CYS A 6 21.79 0.96 6.16
C CYS A 6 22.70 -0.23 6.50
N CYS A 7 23.10 -0.97 5.47
CA CYS A 7 24.27 -1.85 5.51
C CYS A 7 25.52 -0.98 5.71
N ARG A 8 26.48 -1.49 6.50
CA ARG A 8 27.69 -0.79 6.93
C ARG A 8 28.70 -0.65 5.77
N GLU A 9 29.05 0.60 5.48
CA GLU A 9 30.08 1.05 4.53
C GLU A 9 31.44 0.43 4.90
N ASN A 10 32.00 -0.39 4.00
CA ASN A 10 33.38 -0.87 4.02
C ASN A 10 33.91 -0.81 2.58
N GLU A 11 35.10 -0.23 2.45
CA GLU A 11 35.69 0.43 1.27
C GLU A 11 35.95 -0.45 0.02
N ASP A 12 35.49 -1.71 -0.01
CA ASP A 12 35.55 -2.64 -1.16
C ASP A 12 34.25 -2.56 -2.03
N GLU A 13 33.74 -1.34 -2.24
CA GLU A 13 32.30 -1.04 -2.05
C GLU A 13 31.41 -0.86 -3.30
N SER A 14 31.88 -0.91 -4.55
CA SER A 14 31.05 -0.48 -5.70
C SER A 14 29.99 -1.50 -6.16
N ASP A 15 30.36 -2.79 -6.28
CA ASP A 15 29.49 -3.81 -6.87
C ASP A 15 28.54 -4.45 -5.87
N THR A 16 29.01 -4.69 -4.64
CA THR A 16 28.22 -5.30 -3.56
C THR A 16 27.09 -4.38 -3.10
N ASN A 17 27.32 -3.06 -3.08
CA ASN A 17 26.33 -2.05 -2.69
C ASN A 17 25.25 -1.86 -3.78
N ARG A 18 25.63 -1.93 -5.07
CA ARG A 18 24.68 -1.94 -6.19
C ARG A 18 23.80 -3.19 -6.18
N LEU A 19 24.40 -4.36 -5.94
CA LEU A 19 23.66 -5.61 -5.85
C LEU A 19 22.68 -5.56 -4.67
N CYS A 20 23.13 -5.13 -3.49
CA CYS A 20 22.29 -5.03 -2.30
C CYS A 20 21.14 -4.03 -2.50
N ARG A 21 21.40 -2.85 -3.08
CA ARG A 21 20.35 -1.85 -3.42
C ARG A 21 19.34 -2.41 -4.42
N LYS A 22 19.80 -3.15 -5.44
CA LYS A 22 18.94 -3.77 -6.46
C LYS A 22 18.09 -4.90 -5.87
N THR A 23 18.66 -5.75 -5.02
CA THR A 23 17.95 -6.84 -4.34
C THR A 23 16.90 -6.29 -3.38
N ASN A 24 17.23 -5.24 -2.62
CA ASN A 24 16.26 -4.55 -1.76
C ASN A 24 15.13 -3.92 -2.60
N PHE A 25 15.42 -3.32 -3.75
CA PHE A 25 14.40 -2.73 -4.61
C PHE A 25 13.47 -3.80 -5.22
N CYS A 26 14.01 -4.92 -5.69
CA CYS A 26 13.20 -6.03 -6.21
C CYS A 26 12.34 -6.67 -5.11
N PHE A 27 12.89 -6.88 -3.92
CA PHE A 27 12.17 -7.46 -2.80
C PHE A 27 11.05 -6.53 -2.29
N GLN A 28 11.32 -5.22 -2.20
CA GLN A 28 10.31 -4.22 -1.91
C GLN A 28 9.19 -4.24 -2.97
N GLY A 29 9.53 -4.31 -4.25
CA GLY A 29 8.55 -4.44 -5.34
C GLY A 29 7.68 -5.69 -5.21
N LEU A 30 8.28 -6.84 -4.91
CA LEU A 30 7.54 -8.10 -4.69
C LEU A 30 6.58 -8.01 -3.50
N ILE A 31 7.03 -7.42 -2.37
CA ILE A 31 6.17 -7.22 -1.20
C ILE A 31 4.99 -6.31 -1.56
N VAL A 32 5.22 -5.23 -2.29
CA VAL A 32 4.14 -4.31 -2.70
C VAL A 32 3.13 -5.02 -3.59
N ILE A 33 3.56 -5.78 -4.59
CA ILE A 33 2.67 -6.53 -5.48
C ILE A 33 1.88 -7.59 -4.69
N PHE A 34 2.56 -8.31 -3.80
CA PHE A 34 1.93 -9.31 -2.95
C PHE A 34 0.87 -8.68 -2.04
N LEU A 35 1.20 -7.58 -1.35
CA LEU A 35 0.27 -6.85 -0.50
C LEU A 35 -0.91 -6.26 -1.30
N PHE A 36 -0.68 -5.83 -2.54
CA PHE A 36 -1.73 -5.31 -3.41
C PHE A 36 -2.71 -6.42 -3.84
N ALA A 37 -2.19 -7.57 -4.29
CA ALA A 37 -3.02 -8.73 -4.62
C ALA A 37 -3.79 -9.24 -3.38
N TRP A 38 -3.12 -9.29 -2.24
CA TRP A 38 -3.72 -9.66 -0.97
C TRP A 38 -4.83 -8.68 -0.54
N PHE A 39 -4.63 -7.37 -0.76
CA PHE A 39 -5.63 -6.36 -0.49
C PHE A 39 -6.89 -6.61 -1.34
N ILE A 40 -6.75 -6.92 -2.63
CA ILE A 40 -7.88 -7.24 -3.50
C ILE A 40 -8.62 -8.49 -3.00
N ALA A 41 -7.88 -9.56 -2.68
CA ALA A 41 -8.46 -10.78 -2.14
C ALA A 41 -9.23 -10.53 -0.82
N GLY A 42 -8.67 -9.70 0.07
CA GLY A 42 -9.32 -9.27 1.30
C GLY A 42 -10.62 -8.52 1.06
N ASN A 43 -10.67 -7.61 0.07
CA ASN A 43 -11.89 -6.91 -0.30
C ASN A 43 -12.96 -7.90 -0.79
N VAL A 44 -12.61 -8.83 -1.69
CA VAL A 44 -13.54 -9.85 -2.20
C VAL A 44 -14.08 -10.73 -1.07
N PHE A 45 -13.23 -11.13 -0.12
CA PHE A 45 -13.65 -11.92 1.03
C PHE A 45 -14.64 -11.16 1.93
N VAL A 46 -14.33 -9.90 2.25
CA VAL A 46 -15.18 -9.07 3.13
C VAL A 46 -16.51 -8.73 2.45
N PHE A 47 -16.50 -8.31 1.19
CA PHE A 47 -17.73 -8.01 0.44
C PHE A 47 -18.55 -9.27 0.13
N GLY A 48 -17.89 -10.41 -0.11
CA GLY A 48 -18.55 -11.70 -0.29
C GLY A 48 -19.22 -12.20 0.98
N SER A 49 -18.60 -11.98 2.14
CA SER A 49 -19.15 -12.39 3.42
C SER A 49 -20.21 -11.42 3.96
N TRP A 50 -20.24 -10.16 3.53
CA TRP A 50 -21.18 -9.15 4.03
C TRP A 50 -22.66 -9.55 3.90
N GLY A 51 -23.02 -10.30 2.86
CA GLY A 51 -24.42 -10.70 2.61
C GLY A 51 -24.91 -11.88 3.44
N ASP A 52 -24.00 -12.72 3.94
CA ASP A 52 -24.32 -14.06 4.46
C ASP A 52 -23.70 -14.35 5.83
N TRP A 53 -22.90 -13.43 6.38
CA TRP A 53 -22.32 -13.58 7.70
C TRP A 53 -23.39 -13.54 8.80
N ASP A 54 -23.38 -14.58 9.64
CA ASP A 54 -24.20 -14.64 10.84
C ASP A 54 -23.31 -14.53 12.08
N ASP A 55 -23.70 -13.66 13.02
CA ASP A 55 -23.03 -13.49 14.31
C ASP A 55 -23.65 -14.38 15.40
N SER A 56 -24.84 -14.94 15.13
CA SER A 56 -25.69 -15.60 16.12
C SER A 56 -25.28 -17.04 16.37
N ASP A 57 -24.85 -17.76 15.33
CA ASP A 57 -24.52 -19.18 15.40
C ASP A 57 -23.01 -19.44 15.35
N LYS A 58 -22.41 -19.62 16.53
CA LYS A 58 -20.97 -19.87 16.71
C LYS A 58 -20.45 -21.17 16.08
N TYR A 59 -21.35 -22.06 15.67
CA TYR A 59 -21.02 -23.36 15.08
C TYR A 59 -21.48 -23.47 13.61
N GLY A 60 -22.06 -22.41 13.04
CA GLY A 60 -22.45 -22.36 11.64
C GLY A 60 -21.24 -22.17 10.71
N ASP A 61 -21.30 -22.72 9.50
CA ASP A 61 -20.25 -22.57 8.47
C ASP A 61 -20.02 -21.09 8.07
N TYR A 62 -20.99 -20.22 8.34
CA TYR A 62 -20.97 -18.78 8.05
C TYR A 62 -20.69 -17.91 9.27
N TYR A 63 -20.27 -18.51 10.38
CA TYR A 63 -19.94 -17.78 11.60
C TYR A 63 -18.76 -16.85 11.36
N CYS A 64 -19.00 -15.54 11.44
CA CYS A 64 -17.94 -14.55 11.41
C CYS A 64 -18.01 -13.67 12.65
N ASN A 65 -16.90 -13.60 13.39
CA ASN A 65 -16.84 -12.78 14.59
C ASN A 65 -16.99 -11.28 14.20
N PRO A 66 -17.88 -10.54 14.88
CA PRO A 66 -18.33 -9.24 14.41
C PRO A 66 -17.21 -8.22 14.56
N VAL A 67 -16.37 -8.35 15.59
CA VAL A 67 -15.22 -7.49 15.83
C VAL A 67 -14.23 -7.58 14.67
N LEU A 68 -13.98 -8.80 14.17
CA LEU A 68 -13.08 -9.04 13.04
C LEU A 68 -13.65 -8.48 11.74
N MET A 69 -14.96 -8.59 11.52
CA MET A 69 -15.64 -7.98 10.38
C MET A 69 -15.55 -6.45 10.41
N TYR A 70 -15.95 -5.80 11.51
CA TYR A 70 -15.85 -4.34 11.62
C TYR A 70 -14.40 -3.83 11.51
N PHE A 71 -13.44 -4.56 12.07
CA PHE A 71 -12.02 -4.23 11.94
C PHE A 71 -11.55 -4.26 10.48
N SER A 72 -11.94 -5.30 9.73
CA SER A 72 -11.59 -5.43 8.32
C SER A 72 -12.18 -4.28 7.48
N LEU A 73 -13.41 -3.87 7.77
CA LEU A 73 -14.10 -2.78 7.10
C LEU A 73 -13.45 -1.42 7.34
N ILE A 74 -13.14 -1.10 8.59
CA ILE A 74 -12.43 0.13 8.92
C ILE A 74 -11.06 0.16 8.25
N THR A 75 -10.36 -0.97 8.23
CA THR A 75 -9.06 -1.09 7.57
C THR A 75 -9.16 -0.78 6.07
N ILE A 76 -10.16 -1.32 5.38
CA ILE A 76 -10.41 -1.03 3.96
C ILE A 76 -10.66 0.47 3.74
N ILE A 77 -11.54 1.08 4.54
CA ILE A 77 -11.89 2.52 4.43
C ILE A 77 -10.64 3.39 4.63
N VAL A 78 -9.82 3.09 5.65
CA VAL A 78 -8.59 3.85 5.93
C VAL A 78 -7.61 3.74 4.77
N MET A 79 -7.44 2.55 4.18
CA MET A 79 -6.53 2.36 3.03
C MET A 79 -6.99 3.12 1.79
N TYR A 80 -8.29 3.16 1.51
CA TYR A 80 -8.85 3.99 0.43
C TYR A 80 -8.67 5.48 0.71
N ALA A 81 -8.90 5.94 1.95
CA ALA A 81 -8.70 7.34 2.32
C ALA A 81 -7.25 7.79 2.16
N ILE A 82 -6.29 6.98 2.62
CA ILE A 82 -4.85 7.26 2.43
C ILE A 82 -4.51 7.29 0.94
N SER A 83 -4.98 6.31 0.17
CA SER A 83 -4.72 6.24 -1.28
C SER A 83 -5.27 7.46 -2.02
N ALA A 84 -6.48 7.90 -1.68
CA ALA A 84 -7.10 9.09 -2.26
C ALA A 84 -6.29 10.36 -1.91
N LEU A 85 -5.82 10.47 -0.66
CA LEU A 85 -5.02 11.60 -0.21
C LEU A 85 -3.67 11.67 -0.94
N VAL A 86 -2.99 10.53 -1.08
CA VAL A 86 -1.73 10.44 -1.84
C VAL A 86 -1.95 10.79 -3.31
N CYS A 87 -2.97 10.24 -3.96
CA CYS A 87 -3.30 10.58 -5.35
C CYS A 87 -3.61 12.08 -5.52
N CYS A 88 -4.39 12.66 -4.60
CA CYS A 88 -4.71 14.09 -4.63
C CYS A 88 -3.44 14.94 -4.50
N CYS A 89 -2.57 14.65 -3.53
CA CYS A 89 -1.31 15.36 -3.36
C CYS A 89 -0.40 15.23 -4.59
N CYS A 90 -0.25 14.03 -5.15
CA CYS A 90 0.58 13.80 -6.34
C CYS A 90 0.05 14.54 -7.57
N LEU A 91 -1.26 14.51 -7.81
CA LEU A 91 -1.87 15.24 -8.93
C LEU A 91 -1.74 16.74 -8.76
N CYS A 92 -1.96 17.28 -7.55
CA CYS A 92 -1.76 18.70 -7.26
C CYS A 92 -0.31 19.13 -7.50
N CYS A 93 0.66 18.34 -7.05
CA CYS A 93 2.08 18.63 -7.29
C CYS A 93 2.45 18.57 -8.77
N LEU A 94 1.95 17.57 -9.52
CA LEU A 94 2.18 17.46 -10.97
C LEU A 94 1.55 18.62 -11.74
N CYS A 95 0.32 19.02 -11.39
CA CYS A 95 -0.35 20.18 -11.99
C CYS A 95 0.45 21.47 -11.74
N CYS A 96 0.94 21.70 -10.51
CA CYS A 96 1.76 22.86 -10.20
C CYS A 96 3.08 22.86 -10.99
N LEU A 97 3.74 21.71 -11.13
CA LEU A 97 4.98 21.62 -11.91
C LEU A 97 4.75 21.86 -13.41
N VAL A 98 3.66 21.34 -13.98
CA VAL A 98 3.32 21.55 -15.39
C VAL A 98 2.96 23.02 -15.66
N LEU A 99 2.24 23.68 -14.76
CA LEU A 99 1.92 25.11 -14.89
C LEU A 99 3.17 25.99 -14.80
N MET A 100 4.08 25.69 -13.88
CA MET A 100 5.33 26.43 -13.72
C MET A 100 6.30 26.19 -14.88
N ALA A 101 6.34 24.96 -15.43
CA ALA A 101 7.13 24.63 -16.61
C ALA A 101 6.59 25.31 -17.89
N GLY A 102 5.26 25.40 -18.03
CA GLY A 102 4.64 26.12 -19.14
C GLY A 102 4.89 27.64 -19.08
N ALA A 103 4.99 28.22 -17.89
CA ALA A 103 5.29 29.64 -17.72
C ALA A 103 6.75 30.02 -18.04
N SER A 104 7.68 29.06 -18.05
CA SER A 104 9.09 29.30 -18.40
C SER A 104 9.39 29.25 -19.91
N ASP A 105 8.45 28.79 -20.74
CA ASP A 105 8.58 28.80 -22.21
C ASP A 105 8.09 30.12 -22.86
N GLU A 106 7.53 31.05 -22.08
CA GLU A 106 7.00 32.34 -22.57
C GLU A 106 7.94 33.55 -22.36
N TYR A 107 9.21 33.35 -21.95
CA TYR A 107 10.23 34.41 -21.83
C TYR A 107 11.53 34.11 -22.57
#